data_AF-A0A819IK21-F1
#
_entry.id   AF-A0A819IK21-F1
#
_cell.length_a   1.000
_cell.length_b   1.000
_cell.length_c   1.000
_cell.angle_alpha   90.00
_cell.angle_beta   90.00
_cell.angle_gamma   90.00
#
_symmetry.space_group_name_H-M   'P 1'
#
loop_
_entity.id
_entity.type
_entity.pdbx_description
1 polymer ?
#
loop_
_entity_poly.entity_id
_entity_poly.type
_entity_poly.pdbx_seq_one_letter_code
_entity_poly.pdbx_strand_id
1 'polypeptide(L)'
;MNDDQCIGVIGSGNMGLAIAYRLFLSGFRVVLGSRSPAKRQGTKYEAVSIVECIRRSSIIFVSIHPENYKDSLISYLNDEPSLFDGKILIDISNQTSEKIHQDDLSNAEQLQQAIPNAFVVKAFNTVSSFVIQSTTAGESHNILVASDHSIAKDKVIALAREMNFESFNAGSIRAARRLESDTKSLFPQWRIPVLFALFLLCIWLTYILCMYYINYGGSSWNQLFLTMMNKALGPCVITMLAIVYMPSNLVCIFQLSYGTRDRRFPVWLDRWMLSRKYLGLLTFAFALCHGLFTIILLSPAYIPSWFHSTEIQVMTIHNQTRLIVQGNLMTGTGEIAALLGVLTVLCMSILAITSIPAIGTLLNWREWRFVQSKLGTVTLLLAIGHVVAVGIPFWFPLTVAKAFYNLSSLCLYLPILTILLKFIFWLPCFSRPLYRIRRGQETSKATQSNQTLKI
;
A
#
# COMPACT_ATOMS: atom_id res chain seq x y z
N MET A 1 25.23 20.03 25.80
CA MET A 1 25.68 21.15 24.94
C MET A 1 26.37 22.16 25.84
N ASN A 2 27.40 22.88 25.40
CA ASN A 2 27.90 24.03 26.16
C ASN A 2 26.76 25.05 26.29
N ASP A 3 26.59 25.65 27.47
CA ASP A 3 25.49 26.58 27.83
C ASP A 3 25.37 27.82 26.91
N ASP A 4 26.37 28.06 26.06
CA ASP A 4 26.44 29.21 25.13
C ASP A 4 26.07 28.92 23.67
N GLN A 5 25.84 27.66 23.25
CA GLN A 5 25.51 27.38 21.84
C GLN A 5 24.02 27.47 21.53
N CYS A 6 23.65 28.38 20.63
CA CYS A 6 22.31 28.51 20.08
C CYS A 6 22.08 27.54 18.91
N ILE A 7 20.82 27.17 18.69
CA ILE A 7 20.37 26.51 17.47
C ILE A 7 19.89 27.56 16.48
N GLY A 8 20.48 27.55 15.29
CA GLY A 8 20.17 28.49 14.23
C GLY A 8 19.00 28.02 13.39
N VAL A 9 18.13 28.94 12.97
CA VAL A 9 17.09 28.66 11.97
C VAL A 9 17.20 29.72 10.87
N ILE A 10 17.61 29.31 9.66
CA ILE A 10 17.71 30.21 8.51
C ILE A 10 16.41 30.15 7.73
N GLY A 11 15.76 31.30 7.55
CA GLY A 11 14.48 31.43 6.86
C GLY A 11 13.37 31.81 7.84
N SER A 12 12.68 32.92 7.55
CA SER A 12 11.60 33.46 8.38
C SER A 12 10.20 33.22 7.79
N GLY A 13 10.04 32.10 7.08
CA GLY A 13 8.74 31.63 6.56
C GLY A 13 8.02 30.72 7.56
N ASN A 14 6.87 30.14 7.16
CA ASN A 14 6.02 29.34 8.04
C ASN A 14 6.77 28.19 8.72
N MET A 15 7.56 27.42 7.96
CA MET A 15 8.31 26.29 8.48
C MET A 15 9.43 26.72 9.44
N GLY A 16 10.20 27.75 9.08
CA GLY A 16 11.26 28.30 9.95
C GLY A 16 10.72 28.82 11.28
N LEU A 17 9.60 29.57 11.24
CA LEU A 17 8.95 30.07 12.46
C LEU A 17 8.38 28.94 13.32
N ALA A 18 7.81 27.90 12.71
CA ALA A 18 7.33 26.71 13.41
C ALA A 18 8.46 25.97 14.13
N ILE A 19 9.58 25.73 13.45
CA ILE A 19 10.76 25.08 14.04
C ILE A 19 11.34 25.93 15.16
N ALA A 20 11.54 27.22 14.92
CA ALA A 20 12.08 28.13 15.94
C ALA A 20 11.19 28.17 17.20
N TYR A 21 9.87 28.19 17.02
CA TYR A 21 8.92 28.14 18.14
C TYR A 21 8.96 26.80 18.88
N ARG A 22 9.02 25.67 18.17
CA ARG A 22 9.14 24.34 18.79
C ARG A 22 10.42 24.20 19.59
N LEU A 23 11.56 24.61 19.02
CA LEU A 23 12.84 24.58 19.71
C LEU A 23 12.81 25.42 20.99
N PHE A 24 12.20 26.61 20.93
CA PHE A 24 12.01 27.45 22.12
C PHE A 24 11.16 26.76 23.19
N LEU A 25 10.04 26.12 22.81
CA LEU A 25 9.21 25.36 23.76
C LEU A 25 9.93 24.14 24.35
N SER A 26 10.85 23.53 23.60
CA SER A 26 11.71 22.44 24.07
C SER A 26 12.90 22.91 24.93
N GLY A 27 13.00 24.22 25.24
CA GLY A 27 14.02 24.78 26.11
C GLY A 27 15.33 25.15 25.44
N PHE A 28 15.42 25.11 24.10
CA PHE A 28 16.63 25.52 23.38
C PHE A 28 16.71 27.04 23.21
N ARG A 29 17.95 27.56 23.22
CA ARG A 29 18.25 28.92 22.78
C ARG A 29 18.22 28.95 21.24
N VAL A 30 17.36 29.79 20.68
CA VAL A 30 17.13 29.86 19.23
C VAL A 30 17.55 31.22 18.68
N VAL A 31 18.19 31.22 17.53
CA VAL A 31 18.50 32.43 16.75
C VAL A 31 17.91 32.28 15.35
N LEU A 32 17.06 33.23 14.94
CA LEU A 32 16.41 33.24 13.63
C LEU A 32 17.21 34.08 12.64
N GLY A 33 17.76 33.47 11.60
CA GLY A 33 18.43 34.15 10.49
C GLY A 33 17.43 34.59 9.43
N SER A 34 17.35 35.89 9.16
CA SER A 34 16.48 36.47 8.12
C SER A 34 17.21 37.51 7.28
N ARG A 35 16.75 37.72 6.05
CA ARG A 35 17.18 38.85 5.19
C ARG A 35 16.63 40.19 5.68
N SER A 36 15.58 40.17 6.50
CA SER A 36 14.95 41.37 7.04
C SER A 36 14.64 41.19 8.53
N PRO A 37 15.69 41.09 9.39
CA PRO A 37 15.51 40.81 10.82
C PRO A 37 14.64 41.84 11.54
N ALA A 38 14.70 43.11 11.11
CA ALA A 38 13.85 44.18 11.63
C ALA A 38 12.33 43.90 11.52
N LYS A 39 11.89 43.12 10.52
CA LYS A 39 10.48 42.73 10.34
C LYS A 39 10.03 41.60 11.28
N ARG A 40 10.95 41.01 12.04
CA ARG A 40 10.72 39.88 12.95
C ARG A 40 11.07 40.22 14.40
N GLN A 41 11.03 41.50 14.75
CA GLN A 41 11.14 41.94 16.15
C GLN A 41 9.92 41.47 16.97
N GLY A 42 10.11 41.23 18.27
CA GLY A 42 9.04 40.83 19.19
C GLY A 42 8.76 39.32 19.25
N THR A 43 9.54 38.48 18.56
CA THR A 43 9.52 37.03 18.74
C THR A 43 10.14 36.63 20.09
N LYS A 44 9.83 35.43 20.59
CA LYS A 44 10.42 34.88 21.83
C LYS A 44 11.91 34.56 21.72
N TYR A 45 12.45 34.59 20.50
CA TYR A 45 13.83 34.36 20.13
C TYR A 45 14.33 35.55 19.30
N GLU A 46 15.64 35.76 19.27
CA GLU A 46 16.25 36.89 18.55
C GLU A 46 16.24 36.63 17.03
N ALA A 47 15.92 37.67 16.24
CA ALA A 47 16.03 37.64 14.78
C ALA A 47 17.23 38.49 14.35
N VAL A 48 18.17 37.88 13.63
CA VAL A 48 19.44 38.48 13.19
C VAL A 48 19.67 38.29 11.69
N SER A 49 20.76 38.85 11.16
CA SER A 49 21.18 38.58 9.77
C SER A 49 21.53 37.10 9.59
N ILE A 50 21.44 36.59 8.35
CA ILE A 50 21.74 35.17 8.08
C ILE A 50 23.17 34.80 8.51
N VAL A 51 24.15 35.65 8.20
CA VAL A 51 25.56 35.43 8.57
C VAL A 51 25.74 35.36 10.09
N GLU A 52 25.12 36.28 10.83
CA GLU A 52 25.22 36.28 12.29
C GLU A 52 24.58 35.04 12.92
N CYS A 53 23.45 34.58 12.37
CA CYS A 53 22.82 33.32 12.77
C CYS A 53 23.78 32.13 12.57
N ILE A 54 24.49 32.08 11.44
CA ILE A 54 25.45 31.00 11.16
C ILE A 54 26.62 31.04 12.14
N ARG A 55 27.17 32.22 12.45
CA ARG A 55 28.31 32.36 13.38
C ARG A 55 27.98 31.86 14.79
N ARG A 56 26.79 32.20 15.31
CA ARG A 56 26.36 31.85 16.66
C ARG A 56 25.93 30.38 16.84
N SER A 57 25.79 29.63 15.75
CA SER A 57 25.13 28.32 15.76
C SER A 57 26.06 27.21 15.27
N SER A 58 26.05 26.07 15.96
CA SER A 58 26.73 24.83 15.52
C SER A 58 25.78 23.87 14.79
N ILE A 59 24.48 23.98 15.06
CA ILE A 59 23.39 23.25 14.40
C ILE A 59 22.45 24.27 13.79
N ILE A 60 22.16 24.15 12.49
CA ILE A 60 21.41 25.13 11.73
C ILE A 60 20.33 24.44 10.91
N PHE A 61 19.08 24.81 11.10
CA PHE A 61 17.97 24.44 10.24
C PHE A 61 17.93 25.32 9.00
N VAL A 62 17.97 24.70 7.82
CA VAL A 62 17.91 25.39 6.52
C VAL A 62 16.46 25.41 6.02
N SER A 63 15.69 26.40 6.45
CA SER A 63 14.25 26.53 6.15
C SER A 63 13.94 27.47 4.97
N ILE A 64 14.76 27.38 3.92
CA ILE A 64 14.59 28.11 2.66
C ILE A 64 14.42 27.13 1.49
N HIS A 65 13.79 27.58 0.40
CA HIS A 65 13.65 26.76 -0.79
C HIS A 65 15.00 26.55 -1.49
N PRO A 66 15.24 25.39 -2.14
CA PRO A 66 16.51 25.06 -2.81
C PRO A 66 16.96 26.10 -3.83
N GLU A 67 16.00 26.71 -4.55
CA GLU A 67 16.22 27.80 -5.50
C GLU A 67 16.98 28.99 -4.88
N ASN A 68 16.88 29.18 -3.56
CA ASN A 68 17.51 30.28 -2.84
C ASN A 68 18.83 29.89 -2.15
N TYR A 69 19.30 28.64 -2.24
CA TYR A 69 20.55 28.22 -1.60
C TYR A 69 21.75 29.01 -2.12
N LYS A 70 21.81 29.25 -3.43
CA LYS A 70 22.91 30.00 -4.04
C LYS A 70 23.00 31.41 -3.49
N ASP A 71 21.88 32.13 -3.48
CA ASP A 71 21.85 33.56 -3.16
C ASP A 71 21.84 33.83 -1.66
N SER A 72 21.27 32.93 -0.84
CA SER A 72 21.04 33.16 0.60
C SER A 72 21.89 32.29 1.54
N LEU A 73 22.72 31.39 1.02
CA LEU A 73 23.66 30.59 1.83
C LEU A 73 25.05 30.53 1.21
N ILE A 74 25.15 30.08 -0.05
CA ILE A 74 26.43 29.78 -0.71
C ILE A 74 27.18 31.08 -1.05
N SER A 75 26.46 32.17 -1.37
CA SER A 75 27.05 33.49 -1.63
C SER A 75 27.98 33.98 -0.53
N TYR A 76 27.71 33.62 0.73
CA TYR A 76 28.54 34.01 1.88
C TYR A 76 29.89 33.28 1.96
N LEU A 77 30.05 32.12 1.29
CA LEU A 77 31.33 31.42 1.21
C LEU A 77 32.38 32.19 0.42
N ASN A 78 31.96 33.11 -0.47
CA ASN A 78 32.91 33.96 -1.20
C ASN A 78 33.64 34.94 -0.27
N ASP A 79 32.94 35.43 0.76
CA ASP A 79 33.49 36.39 1.72
C ASP A 79 34.15 35.68 2.91
N GLU A 80 33.59 34.57 3.38
CA GLU A 80 34.07 33.80 4.54
C GLU A 80 34.05 32.28 4.24
N PRO A 81 35.12 31.72 3.62
CA PRO A 81 35.13 30.32 3.17
C PRO A 81 34.94 29.29 4.29
N SER A 82 35.37 29.61 5.51
CA SER A 82 35.26 28.74 6.68
C SER A 82 33.95 28.90 7.46
N LEU A 83 33.01 29.73 6.98
CA LEU A 83 31.79 30.09 7.70
C LEU A 83 30.96 28.87 8.15
N PHE A 84 31.01 27.78 7.40
CA PHE A 84 30.23 26.57 7.66
C PHE A 84 31.05 25.37 8.15
N ASP A 85 32.37 25.55 8.36
CA ASP A 85 33.27 24.45 8.69
C ASP A 85 32.84 23.75 10.00
N GLY A 86 32.63 22.43 9.92
CA GLY A 86 32.24 21.60 11.05
C GLY A 86 30.81 21.83 11.57
N LYS A 87 30.03 22.70 10.93
CA LYS A 87 28.63 22.96 11.32
C LYS A 87 27.69 21.88 10.79
N ILE A 88 26.62 21.63 11.52
CA ILE A 88 25.56 20.70 11.10
C ILE A 88 24.46 21.49 10.41
N LEU A 89 24.22 21.20 9.13
CA LEU A 89 23.16 21.80 8.34
C LEU A 89 22.01 20.81 8.18
N ILE A 90 20.86 21.12 8.79
CA ILE A 90 19.65 20.30 8.68
C ILE A 90 18.85 20.80 7.47
N ASP A 91 18.93 20.06 6.37
CA ASP A 91 18.08 20.29 5.20
C ASP A 91 16.68 19.74 5.45
N ILE A 92 15.68 20.64 5.39
CA ILE A 92 14.27 20.31 5.57
C ILE A 92 13.46 20.47 4.28
N SER A 93 14.11 20.79 3.16
CA SER A 93 13.43 21.09 1.91
C SER A 93 12.74 19.87 1.32
N ASN A 94 11.71 20.09 0.50
CA ASN A 94 11.19 19.06 -0.39
C ASN A 94 11.45 19.51 -1.84
N GLN A 95 11.63 18.56 -2.75
CA GLN A 95 11.78 18.89 -4.17
C GLN A 95 10.49 19.53 -4.69
N THR A 96 10.59 20.59 -5.47
CA THR A 96 9.45 21.32 -6.04
C THR A 96 9.15 20.93 -7.49
N SER A 97 10.14 20.44 -8.26
CA SER A 97 9.98 20.11 -9.68
C SER A 97 9.29 18.77 -9.94
N GLU A 98 8.40 18.70 -10.93
CA GLU A 98 7.70 17.47 -11.35
C GLU A 98 8.57 16.52 -12.20
N LYS A 99 9.62 17.05 -12.83
CA LYS A 99 10.55 16.31 -13.70
C LYS A 99 11.84 16.04 -12.95
N ILE A 100 12.02 14.81 -12.48
CA ILE A 100 13.26 14.36 -11.84
C ILE A 100 13.56 12.97 -12.37
N HIS A 101 14.77 12.81 -12.90
CA HIS A 101 15.31 11.50 -13.28
C HIS A 101 15.79 10.78 -12.03
N GLN A 102 15.73 9.45 -12.04
CA GLN A 102 16.12 8.61 -10.89
C GLN A 102 17.59 8.83 -10.45
N ASP A 103 18.40 9.42 -11.33
CA ASP A 103 19.83 9.71 -11.12
C ASP A 103 20.11 11.13 -10.60
N ASP A 104 19.11 12.02 -10.53
CA ASP A 104 19.29 13.38 -10.05
C ASP A 104 19.64 13.41 -8.56
N LEU A 105 20.55 14.31 -8.20
CA LEU A 105 20.94 14.55 -6.81
C LEU A 105 19.77 15.17 -6.04
N SER A 106 19.57 14.72 -4.80
CA SER A 106 18.61 15.32 -3.87
C SER A 106 19.04 16.74 -3.47
N ASN A 107 18.11 17.53 -2.94
CA ASN A 107 18.44 18.89 -2.45
C ASN A 107 19.54 18.84 -1.37
N ALA A 108 19.46 17.86 -0.47
CA ALA A 108 20.49 17.63 0.55
C ALA A 108 21.85 17.21 -0.05
N GLU A 109 21.88 16.38 -1.09
CA GLU A 109 23.13 16.03 -1.79
C GLU A 109 23.73 17.26 -2.51
N GLN A 110 22.90 18.08 -3.16
CA GLN A 110 23.33 19.33 -3.79
C GLN A 110 23.89 20.31 -2.76
N LEU A 111 23.24 20.43 -1.59
CA LEU A 111 23.72 21.27 -0.50
C LEU A 111 25.06 20.77 0.06
N GLN A 112 25.23 19.45 0.21
CA GLN A 112 26.48 18.86 0.67
C GLN A 112 27.63 19.08 -0.32
N GLN A 113 27.36 19.02 -1.62
CA GLN A 113 28.37 19.35 -2.65
C GLN A 113 28.74 20.84 -2.64
N ALA A 114 27.78 21.73 -2.40
CA ALA A 114 28.00 23.16 -2.38
C ALA A 114 28.74 23.65 -1.12
N ILE A 115 28.60 22.95 0.01
CA ILE A 115 29.20 23.31 1.31
C ILE A 115 29.94 22.08 1.86
N PRO A 116 31.10 21.70 1.29
CA PRO A 116 31.73 20.40 1.53
C PRO A 116 32.21 20.20 2.97
N ASN A 117 32.59 21.27 3.67
CA ASN A 117 33.09 21.19 5.05
C ASN A 117 31.97 21.20 6.12
N ALA A 118 30.71 21.36 5.71
CA ALA A 118 29.57 21.21 6.59
C ALA A 118 29.06 19.77 6.61
N PHE A 119 28.43 19.36 7.70
CA PHE A 119 27.76 18.08 7.81
C PHE A 119 26.27 18.23 7.50
N VAL A 120 25.87 17.91 6.27
CA VAL A 120 24.47 18.00 5.87
C VAL A 120 23.69 16.79 6.37
N VAL A 121 22.54 17.05 6.98
CA VAL A 121 21.60 16.06 7.50
C VAL A 121 20.22 16.32 6.94
N LYS A 122 19.62 15.34 6.27
CA LYS A 122 18.23 15.39 5.84
C LYS A 122 17.31 15.01 6.99
N ALA A 123 16.38 15.89 7.36
CA ALA A 123 15.35 15.61 8.37
C ALA A 123 14.14 16.55 8.26
N PHE A 124 13.07 16.29 9.01
CA PHE A 124 11.85 17.11 9.15
C PHE A 124 11.04 17.39 7.88
N ASN A 125 11.48 16.95 6.71
CA ASN A 125 10.83 17.22 5.43
C ASN A 125 9.44 16.53 5.30
N THR A 126 9.19 15.49 6.09
CA THR A 126 7.93 14.73 6.13
C THR A 126 6.87 15.29 7.08
N VAL A 127 7.19 16.34 7.84
CA VAL A 127 6.29 16.94 8.84
C VAL A 127 5.92 18.35 8.42
N SER A 128 4.63 18.69 8.48
CA SER A 128 4.16 20.04 8.14
C SER A 128 4.43 21.05 9.26
N SER A 129 4.51 22.33 8.90
CA SER A 129 4.68 23.41 9.88
C SER A 129 3.55 23.46 10.91
N PHE A 130 2.33 23.06 10.52
CA PHE A 130 1.17 22.98 11.41
C PHE A 130 1.38 21.92 12.51
N VAL A 131 1.87 20.73 12.15
CA VAL A 131 2.15 19.67 13.12
C VAL A 131 3.27 20.08 14.07
N ILE A 132 4.32 20.72 13.58
CA ILE A 132 5.43 21.20 14.42
C ILE A 132 4.96 22.23 15.46
N GLN A 133 3.95 23.05 15.14
CA GLN A 133 3.38 24.03 16.08
C GLN A 133 2.37 23.43 17.06
N SER A 134 1.73 22.31 16.72
CA SER A 134 0.68 21.68 17.55
C SER A 134 1.20 21.24 18.92
N THR A 135 0.41 21.35 19.98
CA THR A 135 0.75 20.82 21.31
C THR A 135 0.96 19.30 21.31
N THR A 136 0.35 18.58 20.36
CA THR A 136 0.48 17.13 20.13
C THR A 136 1.62 16.76 19.16
N ALA A 137 2.57 17.68 18.90
CA ALA A 137 3.71 17.40 18.05
C ALA A 137 4.43 16.12 18.49
N GLY A 138 4.60 15.19 17.55
CA GLY A 138 5.28 13.91 17.76
C GLY A 138 4.40 12.67 17.93
N GLU A 139 3.13 12.81 18.29
CA GLU A 139 2.25 11.66 18.58
C GLU A 139 1.87 10.82 17.34
N SER A 140 2.03 11.36 16.13
CA SER A 140 1.58 10.68 14.90
C SER A 140 2.58 10.76 13.74
N HIS A 141 3.75 11.36 13.93
CA HIS A 141 4.68 11.63 12.84
C HIS A 141 6.11 11.30 13.25
N ASN A 142 6.73 10.40 12.50
CA ASN A 142 8.11 10.00 12.69
C ASN A 142 9.03 10.84 11.81
N ILE A 143 10.19 11.20 12.35
CA ILE A 143 11.25 11.91 11.61
C ILE A 143 12.28 10.89 11.14
N LEU A 144 12.45 10.81 9.83
CA LEU A 144 13.51 10.04 9.21
C LEU A 144 14.75 10.92 9.02
N VAL A 145 15.91 10.45 9.47
CA VAL A 145 17.16 11.21 9.48
C VAL A 145 18.22 10.50 8.63
N ALA A 146 18.76 11.19 7.62
CA ALA A 146 19.76 10.64 6.70
C ALA A 146 20.99 11.56 6.58
N SER A 147 22.19 10.98 6.68
CA SER A 147 23.48 11.68 6.52
C SER A 147 24.63 10.69 6.45
N ASP A 148 25.71 11.09 5.79
CA ASP A 148 26.98 10.35 5.72
C ASP A 148 27.85 10.56 6.97
N HIS A 149 27.61 11.63 7.73
CA HIS A 149 28.33 11.90 8.98
C HIS A 149 27.55 11.35 10.19
N SER A 150 28.02 10.25 10.77
CA SER A 150 27.34 9.53 11.85
C SER A 150 27.07 10.39 13.09
N ILE A 151 28.06 11.15 13.56
CA ILE A 151 27.93 11.98 14.76
C ILE A 151 26.90 13.11 14.55
N ALA A 152 26.86 13.69 13.34
CA ALA A 152 25.89 14.74 13.03
C ALA A 152 24.47 14.18 12.96
N LYS A 153 24.32 13.01 12.35
CA LYS A 153 23.06 12.27 12.30
C LYS A 153 22.52 11.94 13.69
N ASP A 154 23.36 11.42 14.57
CA ASP A 154 22.95 11.04 15.93
C ASP A 154 22.56 12.25 16.77
N LYS A 155 23.26 13.38 16.61
CA LYS A 155 22.87 14.66 17.23
C LYS A 155 21.50 15.14 16.75
N VAL A 156 21.21 15.04 15.45
CA VAL A 156 19.90 15.45 14.89
C VAL A 156 18.79 14.50 15.31
N ILE A 157 19.06 13.19 15.43
CA ILE A 157 18.12 12.20 15.97
C ILE A 157 17.77 12.54 17.43
N ALA A 158 18.76 12.84 18.27
CA ALA A 158 18.56 13.24 19.65
C ALA A 158 17.76 14.56 19.75
N LEU A 159 18.15 15.56 18.96
CA LEU A 159 17.45 16.85 18.90
C LEU A 159 15.97 16.68 18.53
N ALA A 160 15.66 15.83 17.55
CA ALA A 160 14.27 15.53 17.18
C ALA A 160 13.47 14.91 18.34
N ARG A 161 14.09 14.05 19.17
CA ARG A 161 13.45 13.46 20.36
C ARG A 161 13.20 14.49 21.46
N GLU A 162 14.14 15.42 21.66
CA GLU A 162 13.98 16.54 22.59
C GLU A 162 12.88 17.52 22.10
N MET A 163 12.63 17.55 20.78
CA MET A 163 11.47 18.20 20.16
C MET A 163 10.18 17.36 20.24
N ASN A 164 10.18 16.27 21.00
CA ASN A 164 9.10 15.31 21.20
C ASN A 164 8.73 14.43 19.99
N PHE A 165 9.59 14.34 18.96
CA PHE A 165 9.35 13.46 17.81
C PHE A 165 10.08 12.13 17.94
N GLU A 166 9.39 11.03 17.61
CA GLU A 166 10.11 9.78 17.32
C GLU A 166 10.98 9.96 16.08
N SER A 167 12.23 9.54 16.17
CA SER A 167 13.23 9.73 15.12
C SER A 167 14.02 8.46 14.84
N PHE A 168 14.20 8.18 13.54
CA PHE A 168 14.82 6.96 13.05
C PHE A 168 15.91 7.25 12.01
N ASN A 169 16.98 6.48 12.06
CA ASN A 169 18.08 6.55 11.09
C ASN A 169 17.63 5.92 9.75
N ALA A 170 17.65 6.71 8.69
CA ALA A 170 17.29 6.31 7.33
C ALA A 170 18.50 5.97 6.45
N GLY A 171 19.72 5.98 7.00
CA GLY A 171 20.95 5.60 6.31
C GLY A 171 21.82 6.78 5.90
N SER A 172 22.47 6.66 4.74
CA SER A 172 23.34 7.67 4.12
C SER A 172 22.55 8.82 3.51
N ILE A 173 23.23 9.90 3.13
CA ILE A 173 22.60 11.08 2.52
C ILE A 173 21.80 10.72 1.25
N ARG A 174 22.17 9.64 0.55
CA ARG A 174 21.42 9.11 -0.62
C ARG A 174 19.96 8.78 -0.31
N ALA A 175 19.63 8.43 0.93
CA ALA A 175 18.25 8.19 1.33
C ALA A 175 17.37 9.46 1.18
N ALA A 176 17.97 10.66 1.18
CA ALA A 176 17.28 11.92 0.98
C ALA A 176 16.53 11.99 -0.36
N ARG A 177 17.03 11.35 -1.43
CA ARG A 177 16.32 11.25 -2.72
C ARG A 177 14.92 10.66 -2.55
N ARG A 178 14.85 9.55 -1.80
CA ARG A 178 13.57 8.89 -1.50
C ARG A 178 12.73 9.78 -0.57
N LEU A 179 13.30 10.30 0.51
CA LEU A 179 12.58 11.11 1.49
C LEU A 179 11.94 12.36 0.87
N GLU A 180 12.61 13.01 -0.08
CA GLU A 180 12.09 14.17 -0.84
C GLU A 180 11.01 13.78 -1.86
N SER A 181 11.12 12.58 -2.45
CA SER A 181 10.14 12.08 -3.42
C SER A 181 8.85 11.57 -2.75
N ASP A 182 8.98 10.96 -1.56
CA ASP A 182 7.87 10.31 -0.86
C ASP A 182 6.77 11.33 -0.52
N THR A 183 7.13 12.58 -0.21
CA THR A 183 6.19 13.67 0.11
C THR A 183 5.33 14.13 -1.08
N LYS A 184 5.72 13.84 -2.32
CA LYS A 184 4.92 14.18 -3.52
C LYS A 184 3.87 13.12 -3.85
N SER A 185 4.12 11.88 -3.46
CA SER A 185 3.37 10.74 -3.99
C SER A 185 2.13 10.44 -3.16
N LEU A 186 0.94 10.70 -3.72
CA LEU A 186 -0.31 10.23 -3.12
C LEU A 186 -0.52 8.74 -3.44
N PHE A 187 -0.51 7.92 -2.39
CA PHE A 187 -0.73 6.47 -2.39
C PHE A 187 -0.06 5.70 -3.56
N PRO A 188 1.27 5.83 -3.78
CA PRO A 188 1.94 5.31 -4.97
C PRO A 188 1.73 3.80 -5.17
N GLN A 189 1.72 3.04 -4.08
CA GLN A 189 1.59 1.58 -4.12
C GLN A 189 0.13 1.11 -4.32
N TRP A 190 -0.86 1.99 -4.10
CA TRP A 190 -2.29 1.69 -4.31
C TRP A 190 -2.77 2.02 -5.73
N ARG A 191 -2.08 2.90 -6.46
CA ARG A 191 -2.53 3.39 -7.79
C ARG A 191 -2.89 2.25 -8.74
N ILE A 192 -1.96 1.33 -8.98
CA ILE A 192 -2.17 0.21 -9.90
C ILE A 192 -3.25 -0.75 -9.36
N PRO A 193 -3.20 -1.22 -8.09
CA PRO A 193 -4.25 -2.05 -7.51
C PRO A 193 -5.66 -1.46 -7.59
N VAL A 194 -5.84 -0.17 -7.30
CA VAL A 194 -7.15 0.50 -7.34
C VAL A 194 -7.66 0.58 -8.76
N LEU A 195 -6.84 1.05 -9.70
CA LEU A 195 -7.23 1.12 -11.12
C LEU A 195 -7.59 -0.26 -11.66
N PHE A 196 -6.81 -1.29 -11.31
CA PHE A 196 -7.07 -2.66 -11.70
C PHE A 196 -8.40 -3.18 -11.12
N ALA A 197 -8.66 -2.95 -9.83
CA ALA A 197 -9.89 -3.38 -9.17
C ALA A 197 -11.13 -2.71 -9.76
N LEU A 198 -11.06 -1.40 -10.02
CA LEU A 198 -12.15 -0.63 -10.65
C LEU A 198 -12.39 -1.09 -12.09
N PHE A 199 -11.31 -1.28 -12.86
CA PHE A 199 -11.40 -1.80 -14.22
C PHE A 199 -12.07 -3.17 -14.26
N LEU A 200 -11.67 -4.08 -13.37
CA LEU A 200 -12.26 -5.41 -13.27
C LEU A 200 -13.73 -5.36 -12.83
N LEU A 201 -14.08 -4.48 -11.89
CA LEU A 201 -15.47 -4.26 -11.49
C LEU A 201 -16.31 -3.75 -12.67
N CYS A 202 -15.79 -2.82 -13.46
CA CYS A 202 -16.45 -2.33 -14.68
C CYS A 202 -16.68 -3.47 -15.68
N ILE A 203 -15.70 -4.34 -15.92
CA ILE A 203 -15.87 -5.51 -16.80
C ILE A 203 -17.05 -6.38 -16.33
N TRP A 204 -17.10 -6.72 -15.05
CA TRP A 204 -18.18 -7.56 -14.52
C TRP A 204 -19.54 -6.86 -14.56
N LEU A 205 -19.59 -5.56 -14.26
CA LEU A 205 -20.80 -4.75 -14.37
C LEU A 205 -21.31 -4.71 -15.81
N THR A 206 -20.45 -4.41 -16.77
CA THR A 206 -20.81 -4.40 -18.20
C THR A 206 -21.28 -5.78 -18.65
N TYR A 207 -20.59 -6.85 -18.26
CA TYR A 207 -20.99 -8.22 -18.57
C TYR A 207 -22.39 -8.53 -18.06
N ILE A 208 -22.68 -8.21 -16.80
CA ILE A 208 -23.99 -8.45 -16.18
C ILE A 208 -25.07 -7.59 -16.84
N LEU A 209 -24.77 -6.33 -17.15
CA LEU A 209 -25.71 -5.44 -17.83
C LEU A 209 -26.08 -5.97 -19.22
N CYS A 210 -25.09 -6.40 -20.01
CA CYS A 210 -25.31 -7.00 -21.33
C CYS A 210 -26.14 -8.29 -21.21
N MET A 211 -25.75 -9.20 -20.30
CA MET A 211 -26.49 -10.45 -20.09
C MET A 211 -27.91 -10.20 -19.61
N TYR A 212 -28.13 -9.19 -18.77
CA TYR A 212 -29.46 -8.84 -18.29
C TYR A 212 -30.32 -8.25 -19.40
N TYR A 213 -29.75 -7.36 -20.22
CA TYR A 213 -30.43 -6.78 -21.37
C TYR A 213 -30.84 -7.85 -22.40
N ILE A 214 -29.93 -8.77 -22.72
CA ILE A 214 -30.18 -9.87 -23.68
C ILE A 214 -31.26 -10.82 -23.18
N ASN A 215 -31.23 -11.22 -21.90
CA ASN A 215 -32.13 -12.25 -21.37
C ASN A 215 -33.50 -11.69 -20.90
N TYR A 216 -33.57 -10.43 -20.50
CA TYR A 216 -34.76 -9.84 -19.86
C TYR A 216 -35.28 -8.55 -20.52
N GLY A 217 -34.73 -8.13 -21.66
CA GLY A 217 -35.28 -7.01 -22.44
C GLY A 217 -35.11 -5.62 -21.84
N GLY A 218 -34.20 -5.43 -20.87
CA GLY A 218 -33.74 -4.10 -20.43
C GLY A 218 -34.68 -3.29 -19.51
N SER A 219 -35.71 -3.90 -18.92
CA SER A 219 -36.80 -3.17 -18.25
C SER A 219 -36.62 -2.85 -16.75
N SER A 220 -35.49 -3.18 -16.11
CA SER A 220 -35.36 -3.04 -14.64
C SER A 220 -34.15 -2.21 -14.17
N TRP A 221 -34.04 -0.98 -14.67
CA TRP A 221 -33.06 0.00 -14.18
C TRP A 221 -33.15 0.27 -12.67
N ASN A 222 -34.31 0.02 -12.06
CA ASN A 222 -34.55 0.19 -10.62
C ASN A 222 -33.66 -0.71 -9.74
N GLN A 223 -33.09 -1.79 -10.29
CA GLN A 223 -32.26 -2.76 -9.55
C GLN A 223 -30.74 -2.55 -9.75
N LEU A 224 -30.34 -1.45 -10.39
CA LEU A 224 -28.95 -1.18 -10.77
C LEU A 224 -28.00 -1.06 -9.56
N PHE A 225 -28.38 -0.27 -8.55
CA PHE A 225 -27.45 0.14 -7.51
C PHE A 225 -27.11 -0.95 -6.50
N LEU A 226 -28.09 -1.79 -6.13
CA LEU A 226 -27.89 -2.80 -5.09
C LEU A 226 -27.81 -4.21 -5.69
N THR A 227 -28.88 -4.67 -6.36
CA THR A 227 -28.94 -6.04 -6.89
C THR A 227 -27.92 -6.30 -7.99
N MET A 228 -27.84 -5.44 -9.01
CA MET A 228 -26.88 -5.62 -10.10
C MET A 228 -25.43 -5.41 -9.63
N MET A 229 -25.18 -4.39 -8.82
CA MET A 229 -23.87 -4.17 -8.21
C MET A 229 -23.42 -5.38 -7.38
N ASN A 230 -24.29 -5.94 -6.54
CA ASN A 230 -23.96 -7.12 -5.73
C ASN A 230 -23.64 -8.35 -6.59
N LYS A 231 -24.37 -8.54 -7.70
CA LYS A 231 -24.07 -9.61 -8.68
C LYS A 231 -22.71 -9.44 -9.35
N ALA A 232 -22.20 -8.22 -9.51
CA ALA A 232 -20.88 -7.94 -10.07
C ALA A 232 -19.76 -8.05 -9.03
N LEU A 233 -20.03 -7.63 -7.79
CA LEU A 233 -19.07 -7.65 -6.69
C LEU A 233 -18.59 -9.08 -6.38
N GLY A 234 -19.47 -10.07 -6.33
CA GLY A 234 -19.10 -11.47 -6.05
C GLY A 234 -18.01 -12.02 -7.01
N PRO A 235 -18.25 -12.05 -8.33
CA PRO A 235 -17.24 -12.41 -9.34
C PRO A 235 -15.97 -11.56 -9.29
N CYS A 236 -16.09 -10.25 -9.02
CA CYS A 236 -14.94 -9.36 -8.89
C CYS A 236 -14.05 -9.79 -7.71
N VAL A 237 -14.63 -10.06 -6.54
CA VAL A 237 -13.93 -10.48 -5.33
C VAL A 237 -13.17 -11.79 -5.55
N ILE A 238 -13.82 -12.83 -6.06
CA ILE A 238 -13.16 -14.14 -6.24
C ILE A 238 -12.05 -14.07 -7.31
N THR A 239 -12.24 -13.26 -8.35
CA THR A 239 -11.21 -13.03 -9.38
C THR A 239 -10.01 -12.29 -8.81
N MET A 240 -10.22 -11.22 -8.04
CA MET A 240 -9.14 -10.49 -7.38
C MET A 240 -8.40 -11.37 -6.38
N LEU A 241 -9.11 -12.17 -5.60
CA LEU A 241 -8.51 -13.12 -4.66
C LEU A 241 -7.60 -14.12 -5.36
N ALA A 242 -8.02 -14.66 -6.52
CA ALA A 242 -7.18 -15.54 -7.32
C ALA A 242 -5.91 -14.83 -7.81
N ILE A 243 -6.03 -13.59 -8.27
CA ILE A 243 -4.91 -12.75 -8.74
C ILE A 243 -3.91 -12.43 -7.62
N VAL A 244 -4.34 -12.35 -6.36
CA VAL A 244 -3.43 -12.20 -5.22
C VAL A 244 -2.52 -13.43 -5.06
N TYR A 245 -3.04 -14.64 -5.27
CA TYR A 245 -2.29 -15.88 -5.06
C TYR A 245 -1.56 -16.41 -6.30
N MET A 246 -2.02 -16.09 -7.50
CA MET A 246 -1.48 -16.56 -8.78
C MET A 246 0.02 -16.27 -8.99
N PRO A 247 0.57 -15.09 -8.62
CA PRO A 247 2.01 -14.79 -8.76
C PRO A 247 2.91 -15.80 -8.08
N SER A 248 2.44 -16.36 -6.96
CA SER A 248 3.20 -17.35 -6.20
C SER A 248 3.41 -18.64 -7.01
N ASN A 249 2.44 -19.01 -7.84
CA ASN A 249 2.53 -20.16 -8.73
C ASN A 249 3.48 -19.86 -9.89
N LEU A 250 3.42 -18.66 -10.46
CA LEU A 250 4.34 -18.23 -11.52
C LEU A 250 5.79 -18.19 -11.02
N VAL A 251 6.03 -17.70 -9.80
CA VAL A 251 7.35 -17.74 -9.17
C VAL A 251 7.87 -19.16 -9.06
N CYS A 252 7.04 -20.15 -8.71
CA CYS A 252 7.46 -21.56 -8.71
C CYS A 252 7.86 -22.04 -10.11
N ILE A 253 7.10 -21.67 -11.15
CA ILE A 253 7.42 -22.01 -12.55
C ILE A 253 8.77 -21.41 -12.95
N PHE A 254 8.99 -20.12 -12.69
CA PHE A 254 10.25 -19.45 -13.00
C PHE A 254 11.44 -20.02 -12.20
N GLN A 255 11.24 -20.35 -10.92
CA GLN A 255 12.30 -20.98 -10.11
C GLN A 255 12.70 -22.34 -10.69
N LEU A 256 11.72 -23.16 -11.09
CA LEU A 256 11.99 -24.46 -11.71
C LEU A 256 12.61 -24.33 -13.10
N SER A 257 12.21 -23.34 -13.90
CA SER A 257 12.77 -23.12 -15.24
C SER A 257 14.19 -22.57 -15.20
N TYR A 258 14.48 -21.66 -14.25
CA TYR A 258 15.81 -21.11 -14.05
C TYR A 258 16.76 -22.10 -13.38
N GLY A 259 16.24 -22.94 -12.48
CA GLY A 259 17.05 -23.93 -11.76
C GLY A 259 18.07 -23.32 -10.78
N THR A 260 17.91 -22.03 -10.45
CA THR A 260 18.69 -21.27 -9.46
C THR A 260 17.79 -20.23 -8.80
N ARG A 261 18.17 -19.75 -7.61
CA ARG A 261 17.46 -18.69 -6.88
C ARG A 261 17.98 -17.29 -7.20
N ASP A 262 19.20 -17.19 -7.73
CA ASP A 262 19.95 -15.93 -7.79
C ASP A 262 19.60 -15.11 -9.05
N ARG A 263 18.88 -15.70 -10.00
CA ARG A 263 18.35 -15.00 -11.17
C ARG A 263 17.15 -14.14 -10.79
N ARG A 264 17.23 -12.84 -11.09
CA ARG A 264 16.11 -11.89 -10.89
C ARG A 264 14.89 -12.28 -11.74
N PHE A 265 13.70 -12.09 -11.17
CA PHE A 265 12.45 -12.26 -11.89
C PHE A 265 12.22 -11.14 -12.91
N PRO A 266 11.39 -11.36 -13.94
CA PRO A 266 10.94 -10.29 -14.81
C PRO A 266 10.29 -9.15 -14.02
N VAL A 267 10.54 -7.91 -14.44
CA VAL A 267 10.11 -6.70 -13.72
C VAL A 267 8.59 -6.67 -13.48
N TRP A 268 7.79 -7.16 -14.44
CA TRP A 268 6.33 -7.21 -14.29
C TRP A 268 5.89 -8.15 -13.15
N LEU A 269 6.58 -9.28 -12.95
CA LEU A 269 6.25 -10.25 -11.90
C LEU A 269 6.65 -9.72 -10.53
N ASP A 270 7.80 -9.05 -10.45
CA ASP A 270 8.26 -8.41 -9.21
C ASP A 270 7.31 -7.30 -8.75
N ARG A 271 6.92 -6.40 -9.67
CA ARG A 271 5.91 -5.37 -9.41
C ARG A 271 4.56 -5.97 -8.97
N TRP A 272 4.15 -7.09 -9.59
CA TRP A 272 2.93 -7.79 -9.21
C TRP A 272 3.05 -8.42 -7.80
N MET A 273 4.19 -9.02 -7.48
CA MET A 273 4.44 -9.60 -6.15
C MET A 273 4.38 -8.56 -5.02
N LEU A 274 4.86 -7.34 -5.27
CA LEU A 274 4.81 -6.20 -4.35
C LEU A 274 3.39 -5.63 -4.17
N SER A 275 2.55 -5.72 -5.20
CA SER A 275 1.17 -5.20 -5.16
C SER A 275 0.15 -6.14 -4.50
N ARG A 276 0.53 -7.39 -4.19
CA ARG A 276 -0.36 -8.40 -3.57
C ARG A 276 -1.01 -7.93 -2.27
N LYS A 277 -0.28 -7.22 -1.40
CA LYS A 277 -0.82 -6.68 -0.15
C LYS A 277 -2.03 -5.79 -0.43
N TYR A 278 -1.88 -4.86 -1.36
CA TYR A 278 -2.90 -3.88 -1.72
C TYR A 278 -4.08 -4.49 -2.44
N LEU A 279 -3.82 -5.42 -3.37
CA LEU A 279 -4.87 -6.20 -4.03
C LEU A 279 -5.67 -7.03 -3.01
N GLY A 280 -5.01 -7.65 -2.04
CA GLY A 280 -5.66 -8.42 -0.97
C GLY A 280 -6.56 -7.56 -0.09
N LEU A 281 -6.10 -6.37 0.30
CA LEU A 281 -6.90 -5.42 1.09
C LEU A 281 -8.12 -4.89 0.32
N LEU A 282 -7.97 -4.57 -0.97
CA LEU A 282 -9.11 -4.19 -1.82
C LEU A 282 -10.09 -5.34 -2.02
N THR A 283 -9.60 -6.56 -2.19
CA THR A 283 -10.42 -7.77 -2.29
C THR A 283 -11.28 -7.94 -1.03
N PHE A 284 -10.67 -7.76 0.15
CA PHE A 284 -11.39 -7.80 1.42
C PHE A 284 -12.46 -6.71 1.53
N ALA A 285 -12.15 -5.47 1.14
CA ALA A 285 -13.12 -4.38 1.16
C ALA A 285 -14.32 -4.68 0.24
N PHE A 286 -14.09 -5.17 -0.98
CA PHE A 286 -15.17 -5.55 -1.90
C PHE A 286 -15.96 -6.76 -1.37
N ALA A 287 -15.30 -7.71 -0.69
CA ALA A 287 -15.97 -8.85 -0.06
C ALA A 287 -16.90 -8.41 1.08
N LEU A 288 -16.48 -7.42 1.88
CA LEU A 288 -17.34 -6.83 2.91
C LEU A 288 -18.55 -6.13 2.28
N CYS A 289 -18.36 -5.33 1.22
CA CYS A 289 -19.47 -4.71 0.50
C CYS A 289 -20.44 -5.77 -0.06
N HIS A 290 -19.92 -6.82 -0.68
CA HIS A 290 -20.71 -7.95 -1.19
C HIS A 290 -21.52 -8.63 -0.07
N GLY A 291 -20.88 -8.90 1.07
CA GLY A 291 -21.55 -9.49 2.24
C GLY A 291 -22.67 -8.60 2.78
N LEU A 292 -22.40 -7.31 2.98
CA LEU A 292 -23.39 -6.33 3.46
C LEU A 292 -24.58 -6.19 2.50
N PHE A 293 -24.32 -6.10 1.20
CA PHE A 293 -25.38 -6.03 0.20
C PHE A 293 -26.21 -7.32 0.18
N THR A 294 -25.56 -8.47 0.34
CA THR A 294 -26.24 -9.76 0.41
C THR A 294 -27.14 -9.85 1.65
N ILE A 295 -26.70 -9.36 2.81
CA ILE A 295 -27.53 -9.31 4.03
C ILE A 295 -28.78 -8.45 3.82
N ILE A 296 -28.63 -7.27 3.19
CA ILE A 296 -29.78 -6.39 2.88
C ILE A 296 -30.74 -7.04 1.89
N LEU A 297 -30.22 -7.79 0.93
CA LEU A 297 -30.98 -8.49 -0.11
C LEU A 297 -31.43 -9.91 0.32
N LEU A 298 -31.19 -10.33 1.57
CA LEU A 298 -31.46 -11.70 2.01
C LEU A 298 -32.96 -11.90 2.27
N SER A 299 -33.72 -12.04 1.19
CA SER A 299 -35.13 -12.38 1.25
C SER A 299 -35.53 -13.24 0.05
N PRO A 300 -36.63 -14.01 0.18
CA PRO A 300 -37.15 -14.82 -0.93
C PRO A 300 -37.43 -13.99 -2.20
N ALA A 301 -37.85 -12.72 -2.03
CA ALA A 301 -38.14 -11.81 -3.13
C ALA A 301 -36.92 -11.47 -4.00
N TYR A 302 -35.73 -11.37 -3.40
CA TYR A 302 -34.50 -11.01 -4.12
C TYR A 302 -33.63 -12.23 -4.48
N ILE A 303 -33.62 -13.28 -3.64
CA ILE A 303 -32.79 -14.48 -3.82
C ILE A 303 -33.66 -15.74 -3.67
N PRO A 304 -34.60 -15.98 -4.61
CA PRO A 304 -35.58 -17.05 -4.47
C PRO A 304 -34.96 -18.46 -4.44
N SER A 305 -33.80 -18.65 -5.08
CA SER A 305 -33.12 -19.94 -5.12
C SER A 305 -32.59 -20.42 -3.76
N TRP A 306 -32.52 -19.53 -2.77
CA TRP A 306 -32.04 -19.86 -1.44
C TRP A 306 -33.15 -20.29 -0.49
N PHE A 307 -34.42 -20.23 -0.88
CA PHE A 307 -35.57 -20.48 -0.01
C PHE A 307 -36.48 -21.58 -0.56
N HIS A 308 -37.12 -22.32 0.35
CA HIS A 308 -38.12 -23.30 -0.02
C HIS A 308 -39.36 -22.62 -0.60
N SER A 309 -39.88 -23.14 -1.71
CA SER A 309 -41.17 -22.70 -2.28
C SER A 309 -42.18 -23.84 -2.24
N THR A 310 -43.43 -23.54 -1.87
CA THR A 310 -44.56 -24.46 -1.96
C THR A 310 -45.41 -24.10 -3.16
N GLU A 311 -45.69 -25.09 -4.01
CA GLU A 311 -46.61 -24.92 -5.15
C GLU A 311 -48.02 -25.29 -4.68
N ILE A 312 -48.90 -24.29 -4.63
CA ILE A 312 -50.33 -24.46 -4.35
C ILE A 312 -51.07 -24.47 -5.68
N GLN A 313 -51.70 -25.59 -5.99
CA GLN A 313 -52.57 -25.70 -7.16
C GLN A 313 -53.97 -25.22 -6.78
N VAL A 314 -54.39 -24.10 -7.36
CA VAL A 314 -55.77 -23.60 -7.22
C VAL A 314 -56.55 -24.08 -8.43
N MET A 315 -57.46 -25.03 -8.21
CA MET A 315 -58.36 -25.49 -9.26
C MET A 315 -59.58 -24.58 -9.33
N THR A 316 -59.73 -23.81 -10.41
CA THR A 316 -61.00 -23.17 -10.76
C THR A 316 -61.75 -23.99 -11.80
N ILE A 317 -63.07 -23.84 -11.86
CA ILE A 317 -63.99 -24.63 -12.69
C ILE A 317 -63.59 -24.67 -14.17
N HIS A 318 -62.83 -23.67 -14.67
CA HIS A 318 -62.40 -23.57 -16.08
C HIS A 318 -60.89 -23.37 -16.28
N ASN A 319 -60.06 -23.33 -15.23
CA ASN A 319 -58.62 -23.14 -15.37
C ASN A 319 -57.84 -23.73 -14.20
N GLN A 320 -56.65 -24.25 -14.47
CA GLN A 320 -55.68 -24.63 -13.44
C GLN A 320 -54.66 -23.50 -13.29
N THR A 321 -54.67 -22.81 -12.15
CA THR A 321 -53.62 -21.84 -11.81
C THR A 321 -52.67 -22.42 -10.76
N ARG A 322 -51.38 -22.37 -11.07
CA ARG A 322 -50.30 -22.79 -10.17
C ARG A 322 -49.77 -21.56 -9.45
N LEU A 323 -49.92 -21.50 -8.13
CA LEU A 323 -49.38 -20.43 -7.29
C LEU A 323 -48.13 -20.94 -6.59
N ILE A 324 -47.00 -20.25 -6.78
CA ILE A 324 -45.76 -20.55 -6.06
C ILE A 324 -45.69 -19.60 -4.87
N VAL A 325 -45.85 -20.14 -3.67
CA VAL A 325 -45.70 -19.40 -2.41
C VAL A 325 -44.28 -19.64 -1.90
N GLN A 326 -43.53 -18.56 -1.69
CA GLN A 326 -42.19 -18.66 -1.14
C GLN A 326 -42.25 -18.74 0.39
N GLY A 327 -41.63 -19.78 0.95
CA GLY A 327 -41.38 -19.89 2.37
C GLY A 327 -40.17 -19.07 2.80
N ASN A 328 -40.07 -18.82 4.10
CA ASN A 328 -38.94 -18.09 4.70
C ASN A 328 -37.78 -19.02 5.11
N LEU A 329 -37.95 -20.34 4.99
CA LEU A 329 -36.93 -21.31 5.35
C LEU A 329 -35.91 -21.45 4.22
N MET A 330 -34.63 -21.34 4.55
CA MET A 330 -33.55 -21.51 3.57
C MET A 330 -33.43 -22.98 3.14
N THR A 331 -33.07 -23.19 1.88
CA THR A 331 -32.71 -24.52 1.37
C THR A 331 -31.31 -24.90 1.86
N GLY A 332 -31.00 -26.20 1.93
CA GLY A 332 -29.65 -26.65 2.32
C GLY A 332 -28.53 -26.06 1.43
N THR A 333 -28.79 -25.82 0.16
CA THR A 333 -27.86 -25.10 -0.74
C THR A 333 -27.67 -23.64 -0.34
N GLY A 334 -28.73 -22.96 0.08
CA GLY A 334 -28.66 -21.59 0.59
C GLY A 334 -27.89 -21.52 1.90
N GLU A 335 -28.14 -22.45 2.84
CA GLU A 335 -27.42 -22.51 4.12
C GLU A 335 -25.92 -22.75 3.93
N ILE A 336 -25.54 -23.71 3.07
CA ILE A 336 -24.14 -24.00 2.75
C ILE A 336 -23.47 -22.79 2.08
N ALA A 337 -24.15 -22.16 1.12
CA ALA A 337 -23.63 -20.97 0.45
C ALA A 337 -23.40 -19.83 1.45
N ALA A 338 -24.35 -19.56 2.35
CA ALA A 338 -24.22 -18.55 3.39
C ALA A 338 -23.07 -18.85 4.35
N LEU A 339 -22.98 -20.09 4.85
CA LEU A 339 -21.92 -20.52 5.76
C LEU A 339 -20.52 -20.35 5.13
N LEU A 340 -20.33 -20.84 3.90
CA LEU A 340 -19.05 -20.73 3.20
C LEU A 340 -18.69 -19.26 2.92
N GLY A 341 -19.67 -18.41 2.63
CA GLY A 341 -19.48 -16.97 2.46
C GLY A 341 -18.99 -16.31 3.75
N VAL A 342 -19.65 -16.60 4.88
CA VAL A 342 -19.27 -16.08 6.21
C VAL A 342 -17.87 -16.53 6.60
N LEU A 343 -17.54 -17.82 6.45
CA LEU A 343 -16.21 -18.35 6.75
C LEU A 343 -15.13 -17.74 5.86
N THR A 344 -15.44 -17.47 4.59
CA THR A 344 -14.52 -16.79 3.65
C THR A 344 -14.19 -15.38 4.15
N VAL A 345 -15.21 -14.59 4.49
CA VAL A 345 -15.03 -13.22 4.99
C VAL A 345 -14.28 -13.22 6.32
N LEU A 346 -14.58 -14.16 7.22
CA LEU A 346 -13.86 -14.32 8.49
C LEU A 346 -12.36 -14.58 8.26
N CYS A 347 -12.02 -15.50 7.36
CA CYS A 347 -10.62 -15.76 7.02
C CYS A 347 -9.96 -14.54 6.36
N MET A 348 -10.66 -13.81 5.48
CA MET A 348 -10.16 -12.56 4.91
C MET A 348 -9.91 -11.48 5.96
N SER A 349 -10.77 -11.37 6.99
CA SER A 349 -10.57 -10.44 8.10
C SER A 349 -9.25 -10.71 8.83
N ILE A 350 -8.92 -11.98 9.09
CA ILE A 350 -7.65 -12.36 9.72
C ILE A 350 -6.45 -11.97 8.83
N LEU A 351 -6.56 -12.19 7.50
CA LEU A 351 -5.53 -11.78 6.54
C LEU A 351 -5.35 -10.25 6.50
N ALA A 352 -6.44 -9.50 6.60
CA ALA A 352 -6.43 -8.04 6.62
C ALA A 352 -5.84 -7.50 7.93
N ILE A 353 -6.24 -8.04 9.08
CA ILE A 353 -5.73 -7.65 10.40
C ILE A 353 -4.22 -7.88 10.47
N THR A 354 -3.72 -9.03 10.01
CA THR A 354 -2.28 -9.32 9.99
C THR A 354 -1.49 -8.50 8.94
N SER A 355 -2.17 -7.71 8.11
CA SER A 355 -1.54 -6.75 7.18
C SER A 355 -1.31 -5.36 7.81
N ILE A 356 -1.87 -5.11 9.00
CA ILE A 356 -1.64 -3.90 9.80
C ILE A 356 -0.19 -3.94 10.32
N PRO A 357 0.64 -2.91 10.08
CA PRO A 357 2.04 -2.91 10.49
C PRO A 357 2.25 -3.23 11.98
N ALA A 358 1.43 -2.66 12.87
CA ALA A 358 1.52 -2.88 14.31
C ALA A 358 1.35 -4.36 14.73
N ILE A 359 0.61 -5.15 13.97
CA ILE A 359 0.41 -6.59 14.21
C ILE A 359 1.45 -7.39 13.44
N GLY A 360 1.72 -7.01 12.18
CA GLY A 360 2.68 -7.70 11.32
C GLY A 360 4.10 -7.73 11.88
N THR A 361 4.51 -6.71 12.65
CA THR A 361 5.82 -6.66 13.31
C THR A 361 5.92 -7.56 14.55
N LEU A 362 4.79 -7.97 15.13
CA LEU A 362 4.75 -8.90 16.27
C LEU A 362 4.89 -10.37 15.85
N LEU A 363 4.56 -10.67 14.59
CA LEU A 363 4.58 -12.04 14.06
C LEU A 363 5.98 -12.41 13.56
N ASN A 364 6.45 -13.60 13.93
CA ASN A 364 7.65 -14.12 13.30
C ASN A 364 7.35 -14.58 11.86
N TRP A 365 8.40 -14.82 11.07
CA TRP A 365 8.24 -15.16 9.66
C TRP A 365 7.45 -16.46 9.41
N ARG A 366 7.48 -17.43 10.34
CA ARG A 366 6.73 -18.68 10.22
C ARG A 366 5.23 -18.44 10.41
N GLU A 367 4.86 -17.68 11.44
CA GLU A 367 3.47 -17.29 11.74
C GLU A 367 2.89 -16.44 10.61
N TRP A 368 3.62 -15.40 10.20
CA TRP A 368 3.19 -14.53 9.10
C TRP A 368 2.98 -15.34 7.81
N ARG A 369 3.90 -16.25 7.48
CA ARG A 369 3.78 -17.11 6.30
C ARG A 369 2.64 -18.11 6.42
N PHE A 370 2.38 -18.65 7.62
CA PHE A 370 1.25 -19.54 7.85
C PHE A 370 -0.06 -18.80 7.56
N VAL A 371 -0.25 -17.61 8.14
CA VAL A 371 -1.46 -16.81 7.90
C VAL A 371 -1.56 -16.39 6.43
N GLN A 372 -0.57 -15.66 5.91
CA GLN A 372 -0.66 -15.06 4.57
C GLN A 372 -0.59 -16.08 3.42
N SER A 373 -0.08 -17.30 3.64
CA SER A 373 -0.02 -18.34 2.60
C SER A 373 -0.97 -19.51 2.82
N LYS A 374 -1.02 -20.11 4.02
CA LYS A 374 -1.81 -21.33 4.26
C LYS A 374 -3.27 -20.97 4.48
N LEU A 375 -3.55 -20.10 5.45
CA LEU A 375 -4.90 -19.58 5.65
C LEU A 375 -5.40 -18.87 4.38
N GLY A 376 -4.53 -18.12 3.70
CA GLY A 376 -4.86 -17.54 2.38
C GLY A 376 -5.33 -18.54 1.31
N THR A 377 -4.71 -19.73 1.25
CA THR A 377 -5.14 -20.79 0.33
C THR A 377 -6.49 -21.37 0.76
N VAL A 378 -6.71 -21.53 2.07
CA VAL A 378 -8.00 -21.97 2.63
C VAL A 378 -9.11 -20.96 2.31
N THR A 379 -8.85 -19.66 2.44
CA THR A 379 -9.79 -18.60 2.06
C THR A 379 -10.22 -18.71 0.60
N LEU A 380 -9.28 -18.96 -0.31
CA LEU A 380 -9.59 -19.13 -1.73
C LEU A 380 -10.43 -20.40 -1.99
N LEU A 381 -10.15 -21.50 -1.28
CA LEU A 381 -10.97 -22.72 -1.36
C LEU A 381 -12.39 -22.51 -0.85
N LEU A 382 -12.56 -21.82 0.28
CA LEU A 382 -13.87 -21.47 0.83
C LEU A 382 -14.64 -20.55 -0.12
N ALA A 383 -13.97 -19.57 -0.74
CA ALA A 383 -14.58 -18.69 -1.73
C ALA A 383 -15.06 -19.45 -2.97
N ILE A 384 -14.25 -20.40 -3.47
CA ILE A 384 -14.63 -21.31 -4.57
C ILE A 384 -15.85 -22.13 -4.16
N GLY A 385 -15.82 -22.74 -2.97
CA GLY A 385 -16.94 -23.53 -2.45
C GLY A 385 -18.23 -22.70 -2.32
N HIS A 386 -18.14 -21.46 -1.85
CA HIS A 386 -19.25 -20.53 -1.80
C HIS A 386 -19.87 -20.29 -3.18
N VAL A 387 -19.06 -19.94 -4.19
CA VAL A 387 -19.55 -19.68 -5.55
C VAL A 387 -20.11 -20.95 -6.21
N VAL A 388 -19.50 -22.11 -5.95
CA VAL A 388 -20.03 -23.41 -6.39
C VAL A 388 -21.42 -23.65 -5.78
N ALA A 389 -21.57 -23.49 -4.46
CA ALA A 389 -22.86 -23.68 -3.78
C ALA A 389 -23.95 -22.74 -4.32
N VAL A 390 -23.60 -21.48 -4.60
CA VAL A 390 -24.50 -20.52 -5.26
C VAL A 390 -24.84 -20.93 -6.70
N GLY A 391 -23.89 -21.55 -7.40
CA GLY A 391 -24.03 -21.98 -8.79
C GLY A 391 -24.85 -23.25 -9.00
N ILE A 392 -24.91 -24.17 -8.00
CA ILE A 392 -25.57 -25.48 -8.11
C ILE A 392 -26.98 -25.41 -8.72
N PRO A 393 -27.90 -24.53 -8.25
CA PRO A 393 -29.26 -24.44 -8.79
C PRO A 393 -29.31 -24.07 -10.28
N PHE A 394 -28.25 -23.46 -10.79
CA PHE A 394 -28.17 -22.94 -12.16
C PHE A 394 -27.37 -23.84 -13.09
N TRP A 395 -26.64 -24.84 -12.58
CA TRP A 395 -25.75 -25.69 -13.39
C TRP A 395 -26.44 -26.91 -14.00
N PHE A 396 -27.46 -27.44 -13.33
CA PHE A 396 -28.23 -28.57 -13.81
C PHE A 396 -29.62 -28.04 -14.20
N PRO A 397 -29.82 -27.61 -15.46
CA PRO A 397 -29.66 -28.45 -16.66
C PRO A 397 -28.89 -27.76 -17.81
N LEU A 398 -27.72 -27.17 -17.55
CA LEU A 398 -27.00 -26.43 -18.60
C LEU A 398 -26.47 -27.35 -19.70
N THR A 399 -26.69 -26.92 -20.95
CA THR A 399 -25.92 -27.44 -22.09
C THR A 399 -24.46 -26.97 -22.00
N VAL A 400 -23.53 -27.69 -22.61
CA VAL A 400 -22.09 -27.34 -22.63
C VAL A 400 -21.86 -25.89 -23.08
N ALA A 401 -22.61 -25.41 -24.08
CA ALA A 401 -22.55 -24.02 -24.53
C ALA A 401 -22.93 -23.01 -23.43
N LYS A 402 -23.97 -23.28 -22.65
CA LYS A 402 -24.42 -22.43 -21.54
C LYS A 402 -23.43 -22.39 -20.36
N ALA A 403 -22.66 -23.46 -20.16
CA ALA A 403 -21.61 -23.48 -19.13
C ALA A 403 -20.47 -22.50 -19.42
N PHE A 404 -20.18 -22.17 -20.69
CA PHE A 404 -19.09 -21.24 -21.04
C PHE A 404 -19.41 -19.77 -20.73
N TYR A 405 -20.68 -19.37 -20.69
CA TYR A 405 -21.10 -17.99 -20.43
C TYR A 405 -21.99 -17.84 -19.17
N ASN A 406 -22.20 -18.90 -18.39
CA ASN A 406 -22.84 -18.72 -17.09
C ASN A 406 -21.91 -17.95 -16.15
N LEU A 407 -22.47 -16.96 -15.43
CA LEU A 407 -21.72 -16.07 -14.55
C LEU A 407 -20.92 -16.84 -13.48
N SER A 408 -21.56 -17.82 -12.84
CA SER A 408 -20.94 -18.62 -11.78
C SER A 408 -19.86 -19.57 -12.30
N SER A 409 -19.92 -20.00 -13.55
CA SER A 409 -18.89 -20.84 -14.18
C SER A 409 -17.70 -19.99 -14.63
N LEU A 410 -17.97 -18.84 -15.27
CA LEU A 410 -16.94 -17.95 -15.81
C LEU A 410 -16.00 -17.42 -14.73
N CYS A 411 -16.55 -17.02 -13.58
CA CYS A 411 -15.74 -16.48 -12.48
C CYS A 411 -14.91 -17.54 -11.73
N LEU A 412 -15.18 -18.84 -11.93
CA LEU A 412 -14.47 -19.94 -11.27
C LEU A 412 -13.23 -20.42 -12.00
N TYR A 413 -13.09 -20.16 -13.30
CA TYR A 413 -11.95 -20.69 -14.09
C TYR A 413 -10.58 -20.26 -13.54
N LEU A 414 -10.39 -18.97 -13.26
CA LEU A 414 -9.12 -18.45 -12.74
C LEU A 414 -8.84 -18.91 -11.28
N PRO A 415 -9.80 -18.83 -10.33
CA PRO A 415 -9.63 -19.40 -8.99
C PRO A 415 -9.27 -20.88 -8.98
N ILE A 416 -9.97 -21.70 -9.78
CA ILE A 416 -9.72 -23.14 -9.88
C ILE A 416 -8.31 -23.39 -10.43
N LEU A 417 -7.93 -22.72 -11.53
CA LEU A 417 -6.58 -22.81 -12.08
C LEU A 417 -5.51 -22.46 -11.03
N THR A 418 -5.74 -21.40 -10.27
CA THR A 418 -4.81 -20.93 -9.23
C THR A 418 -4.60 -21.98 -8.14
N ILE A 419 -5.67 -22.63 -7.70
CA ILE A 419 -5.64 -23.70 -6.70
C ILE A 419 -5.03 -24.99 -7.26
N LEU A 420 -5.39 -25.39 -8.49
CA LEU A 420 -4.83 -26.58 -9.13
C LEU A 420 -3.32 -26.47 -9.27
N LEU A 421 -2.81 -25.34 -9.77
CA LEU A 421 -1.37 -25.09 -9.84
C LEU A 421 -0.72 -25.15 -8.45
N LYS A 422 -1.39 -24.64 -7.42
CA LYS A 422 -0.89 -24.69 -6.05
C LYS A 422 -0.71 -26.14 -5.56
N PHE A 423 -1.70 -26.99 -5.80
CA PHE A 423 -1.66 -28.40 -5.45
C PHE A 423 -0.59 -29.15 -6.25
N ILE A 424 -0.44 -28.87 -7.55
CA ILE A 424 0.63 -29.42 -8.38
C ILE A 424 2.00 -29.12 -7.75
N PHE A 425 2.25 -27.88 -7.32
CA PHE A 425 3.52 -27.52 -6.68
C PHE A 425 3.72 -28.06 -5.27
N TRP A 426 2.70 -28.67 -4.66
CA TRP A 426 2.84 -29.41 -3.40
C TRP A 426 3.28 -30.86 -3.61
N LEU A 427 3.03 -31.43 -4.80
CA LEU A 427 3.45 -32.79 -5.11
C LEU A 427 4.97 -32.95 -4.96
N PRO A 428 5.46 -34.10 -4.43
CA PRO A 428 6.88 -34.33 -4.17
C PRO A 428 7.80 -34.11 -5.38
N CYS A 429 7.30 -34.38 -6.59
CA CYS A 429 8.04 -34.20 -7.84
C CYS A 429 8.41 -32.72 -8.11
N PHE A 430 7.59 -31.76 -7.67
CA PHE A 430 7.87 -30.33 -7.84
C PHE A 430 8.37 -29.67 -6.56
N SER A 431 7.86 -30.09 -5.40
CA SER A 431 8.20 -29.46 -4.12
C SER A 431 9.64 -29.76 -3.68
N ARG A 432 10.17 -30.97 -3.95
CA ARG A 432 11.56 -31.34 -3.61
C ARG A 432 12.58 -30.53 -4.42
N PRO A 433 12.50 -30.41 -5.76
CA PRO A 433 13.39 -29.53 -6.52
C PRO A 433 13.29 -28.06 -6.10
N LEU A 434 12.08 -27.53 -5.90
CA LEU A 434 11.88 -26.16 -5.43
C LEU A 434 12.56 -25.92 -4.07
N TYR A 435 12.48 -26.88 -3.17
CA TYR A 435 13.14 -26.80 -1.87
C TYR A 435 14.67 -26.75 -1.99
N ARG A 436 15.25 -27.58 -2.86
CA ARG A 436 16.69 -27.58 -3.16
C ARG A 436 17.16 -26.25 -3.74
N ILE A 437 16.45 -25.73 -4.75
CA ILE A 437 16.74 -24.43 -5.38
C ILE A 437 16.68 -23.30 -4.34
N ARG A 438 15.65 -23.28 -3.49
CA ARG A 438 15.50 -22.25 -2.43
C ARG A 438 16.60 -22.32 -1.37
N ARG A 439 17.21 -23.49 -1.17
CA ARG A 439 18.40 -23.68 -0.32
C ARG A 439 19.72 -23.33 -1.03
N GLY A 440 19.69 -22.93 -2.30
CA GLY A 440 20.87 -22.53 -3.07
C GLY A 440 21.52 -23.66 -3.87
N GLN A 441 20.87 -24.82 -4.02
CA GLN A 441 21.37 -25.86 -4.92
C GLN A 441 21.02 -25.51 -6.37
N GLU A 442 22.03 -25.32 -7.21
CA GLU A 442 21.85 -25.10 -8.64
C GLU A 442 21.66 -26.42 -9.39
N THR A 443 20.77 -26.43 -10.38
CA THR A 443 20.66 -27.55 -11.31
C THR A 443 21.75 -27.48 -12.38
N SER A 444 22.13 -28.63 -12.96
CA SER A 444 23.13 -28.69 -14.05
C SER A 444 22.85 -27.73 -15.22
N LYS A 445 21.57 -27.44 -15.51
CA LYS A 445 21.14 -26.46 -16.52
C LYS A 445 21.50 -25.02 -16.14
N ALA A 446 21.38 -24.66 -14.86
CA ALA A 446 21.73 -23.33 -14.36
C ALA A 446 23.25 -23.12 -14.37
N THR A 447 24.02 -24.15 -14.00
CA THR A 447 25.48 -24.12 -13.99
C THR A 447 26.07 -23.91 -15.39
N GLN A 448 25.50 -24.56 -16.42
CA GLN A 448 25.90 -24.35 -17.83
C GLN A 448 25.56 -22.94 -18.34
N SER A 449 24.37 -22.42 -18.02
CA SER A 449 23.94 -21.06 -18.40
C SER A 449 24.83 -19.97 -17.78
N ASN A 450 25.23 -20.14 -16.52
CA ASN A 450 26.14 -19.22 -15.83
C ASN A 450 27.57 -19.24 -16.41
N GLN A 451 28.01 -20.35 -17.02
CA GLN A 451 29.29 -20.42 -17.72
C GLN A 451 29.25 -19.69 -19.07
N THR A 452 28.15 -19.78 -19.82
CA THR A 452 27.97 -19.06 -21.09
C THR A 452 27.82 -17.54 -20.96
N LEU A 453 27.42 -17.02 -19.79
CA LEU A 453 27.32 -15.58 -19.52
C LEU A 453 28.65 -14.95 -19.03
N LYS A 454 29.68 -15.77 -18.78
CA LYS A 454 31.01 -15.34 -18.35
C LYS A 454 32.05 -15.32 -19.47
N ILE A 455 31.63 -15.62 -20.70
CA ILE A 455 32.40 -15.48 -21.95
C ILE A 455 31.74 -14.32 -22.71
#